data_AF-A0A293NLH5-F1
#
_entry.id   AF-A0A293NLH5-F1
#
_cell.length_a   1.000
_cell.length_b   1.000
_cell.length_c   1.000
_cell.angle_alpha   90.00
_cell.angle_beta   90.00
_cell.angle_gamma   90.00
#
_symmetry.space_group_name_H-M   'P 1'
#
loop_
_entity.id
_entity.type
_entity.pdbx_description
1 polymer ?
#
loop_
_entity_poly.entity_id
_entity_poly.type
_entity_poly.pdbx_seq_one_letter_code
_entity_poly.pdbx_strand_id
1 'polypeptide(L)'
;MTLPLPLLPKILFVLALASCSLTIGVDNKTLANNEAPKNSSVEQKDVLPTPLRLAFMSGHVSAGIALYHAGELKMAASHLMHPVSETPADERIGLNDIGFNLEIFESVSAALETQESAAILLPLLEEAEKHLDRMREKAGGDPIKIIRFLLETSVEEYSVGVRDGKLTDVGEYQDAFGFVLVAAEHARRLPKTSRERLVAEILSLQDYWLQGPLPVETPTPAENIALTVNLILSQL
;
A
#
# COMPACT_ATOMS: atom_id res chain seq x y z
N MET A 1 40.60 28.87 -4.47
CA MET A 1 39.46 29.39 -3.68
C MET A 1 38.29 28.46 -3.91
N THR A 2 38.09 27.49 -3.02
CA THR A 2 37.04 26.47 -3.09
C THR A 2 35.92 26.89 -2.13
N LEU A 3 34.71 27.09 -2.66
CA LEU A 3 33.50 27.33 -1.86
C LEU A 3 32.93 25.99 -1.38
N PRO A 4 32.45 25.88 -0.12
CA PRO A 4 31.85 24.65 0.37
C PRO A 4 30.37 24.54 -0.05
N LEU A 5 29.95 23.30 -0.33
CA LEU A 5 28.59 22.90 -0.66
C LEU A 5 27.69 22.93 0.60
N PRO A 6 26.44 23.41 0.57
CA PRO A 6 25.58 23.39 1.74
C PRO A 6 24.98 21.99 1.94
N LEU A 7 25.07 21.52 3.18
CA LEU A 7 24.46 20.29 3.68
C LEU A 7 22.94 20.50 3.77
N LEU A 8 22.14 19.80 2.96
CA LEU A 8 20.68 19.79 3.13
C LEU A 8 20.29 18.99 4.39
N PRO A 9 19.30 19.45 5.17
CA PRO A 9 18.82 18.73 6.34
C PRO A 9 17.99 17.51 5.89
N LYS A 10 18.29 16.35 6.49
CA LYS A 10 17.46 15.15 6.40
C LYS A 10 16.11 15.45 7.04
N ILE A 11 15.06 15.56 6.23
CA ILE A 11 13.67 15.62 6.71
C ILE A 11 13.30 14.22 7.17
N LEU A 12 13.20 14.05 8.48
CA LEU A 12 12.68 12.86 9.12
C LEU A 12 11.16 12.87 8.94
N PHE A 13 10.64 12.04 8.04
CA PHE A 13 9.21 11.81 7.86
C PHE A 13 8.72 10.99 9.06
N VAL A 14 8.03 11.65 10.00
CA VAL A 14 7.40 10.98 11.15
C VAL A 14 5.97 10.66 10.74
N LEU A 15 5.70 9.41 10.38
CA LEU A 15 4.34 8.89 10.26
C LEU A 15 3.67 8.99 11.64
N ALA A 16 2.67 9.86 11.76
CA ALA A 16 1.87 9.99 12.96
C ALA A 16 0.77 8.92 12.95
N LEU A 17 0.98 7.83 13.69
CA LEU A 17 -0.10 6.91 14.08
C LEU A 17 -1.01 7.63 15.08
N ALA A 18 -2.14 8.15 14.62
CA ALA A 18 -3.16 8.75 15.47
C ALA A 18 -4.10 7.67 16.03
N SER A 19 -3.71 7.01 17.11
CA SER A 19 -4.62 6.20 17.93
C SER A 19 -5.38 7.11 18.90
N CYS A 20 -6.63 7.44 18.57
CA CYS A 20 -7.51 8.23 19.39
C CYS A 20 -8.36 7.32 20.31
N SER A 21 -8.00 7.21 21.58
CA SER A 21 -8.84 6.57 22.61
C SER A 21 -9.41 7.64 23.53
N LEU A 22 -10.71 7.90 23.41
CA LEU A 22 -11.46 8.72 24.37
C LEU A 22 -11.52 8.00 25.72
N THR A 23 -11.04 8.63 26.78
CA THR A 23 -11.30 8.22 28.17
C THR A 23 -12.44 9.06 28.74
N ILE A 24 -13.56 8.40 29.08
CA ILE A 24 -14.60 8.97 29.94
C ILE A 24 -14.32 8.46 31.35
N GLY A 25 -14.03 9.38 32.27
CA GLY A 25 -13.81 9.09 33.68
C GLY A 25 -15.12 8.89 34.44
N VAL A 26 -15.13 7.91 35.34
CA VAL A 26 -16.01 7.87 36.52
C VAL A 26 -15.22 7.25 37.68
N ASP A 27 -14.99 8.04 38.72
CA ASP A 27 -14.49 7.59 40.02
C ASP A 27 -15.64 6.97 40.85
N ASN A 28 -15.41 5.79 41.47
CA ASN A 28 -15.55 5.67 42.93
C ASN A 28 -14.96 4.38 43.53
N LYS A 29 -14.44 4.53 44.74
CA LYS A 29 -13.73 3.56 45.60
C LYS A 29 -14.57 2.34 46.02
N THR A 30 -13.94 1.16 46.16
CA THR A 30 -13.72 0.43 47.45
C THR A 30 -13.07 -0.96 47.25
N LEU A 31 -11.90 -1.13 47.87
CA LEU A 31 -11.23 -2.29 48.46
C LEU A 31 -11.75 -3.74 48.18
N ALA A 32 -10.86 -4.60 47.65
CA ALA A 32 -10.45 -5.86 48.30
C ALA A 32 -9.32 -6.54 47.50
N ASN A 33 -8.25 -6.91 48.20
CA ASN A 33 -7.10 -7.64 47.70
C ASN A 33 -7.50 -9.03 47.19
N ASN A 34 -7.16 -9.34 45.95
CA ASN A 34 -6.91 -10.69 45.45
C ASN A 34 -5.92 -10.55 44.29
N GLU A 35 -4.64 -10.84 44.53
CA GLU A 35 -3.64 -10.96 43.47
C GLU A 35 -3.97 -12.22 42.64
N ALA A 36 -4.70 -12.01 41.54
CA ALA A 36 -4.72 -12.92 40.41
C ALA A 36 -3.50 -12.62 39.52
N PRO A 37 -2.91 -13.62 38.84
CA PRO A 37 -1.72 -13.38 38.03
C PRO A 37 -2.08 -12.40 36.92
N LYS A 38 -1.30 -11.31 36.81
CA LYS A 38 -1.30 -10.41 35.65
C LYS A 38 -1.00 -11.26 34.42
N ASN A 39 -2.06 -11.74 33.76
CA ASN A 39 -1.98 -12.16 32.39
C ASN A 39 -1.67 -10.89 31.60
N SER A 40 -0.39 -10.65 31.35
CA SER A 40 0.04 -9.65 30.39
C SER A 40 -0.42 -10.16 29.03
N SER A 41 -1.66 -9.83 28.66
CA SER A 41 -2.07 -9.79 27.27
C SER A 41 -1.18 -8.74 26.62
N VAL A 42 -0.03 -9.19 26.12
CA VAL A 42 0.68 -8.50 25.05
C VAL A 42 -0.41 -8.23 24.02
N GLU A 43 -0.72 -6.96 23.83
CA GLU A 43 -1.59 -6.50 22.75
C GLU A 43 -0.95 -7.06 21.48
N GLN A 44 -1.49 -8.17 20.99
CA GLN A 44 -0.96 -8.87 19.83
C GLN A 44 -1.27 -7.94 18.67
N LYS A 45 -0.29 -7.13 18.28
CA LYS A 45 -0.37 -6.32 17.08
C LYS A 45 -0.82 -7.26 15.97
N ASP A 46 -1.97 -7.01 15.36
CA ASP A 46 -2.51 -7.88 14.32
C ASP A 46 -1.53 -7.89 13.13
N VAL A 47 -0.67 -8.91 13.09
CA VAL A 47 0.31 -9.14 12.03
C VAL A 47 -0.46 -9.48 10.76
N LEU A 48 -0.28 -8.71 9.69
CA LEU A 48 -0.96 -8.97 8.43
C LEU A 48 -0.55 -10.36 7.89
N PRO A 49 -1.49 -11.25 7.57
CA PRO A 49 -1.18 -12.55 6.97
C PRO A 49 -0.36 -12.41 5.68
N THR A 50 0.57 -13.34 5.46
CA THR A 50 1.50 -13.30 4.31
C THR A 50 0.86 -13.02 2.95
N PRO A 51 -0.30 -13.59 2.57
CA PRO A 51 -0.95 -13.27 1.29
C PRO A 51 -1.43 -11.82 1.19
N LEU A 52 -1.95 -11.26 2.30
CA LEU A 52 -2.41 -9.88 2.35
C LEU A 52 -1.22 -8.92 2.33
N ARG A 53 -0.15 -9.24 3.09
CA ARG A 53 1.09 -8.47 3.08
C ARG A 53 1.76 -8.45 1.70
N LEU A 54 1.80 -9.59 1.01
CA LEU A 54 2.33 -9.62 -0.36
C LEU A 54 1.47 -8.81 -1.33
N ALA A 55 0.14 -8.86 -1.19
CA ALA A 55 -0.77 -8.06 -2.00
C ALA A 55 -0.58 -6.56 -1.76
N PHE A 56 -0.42 -6.15 -0.51
CA PHE A 56 -0.08 -4.77 -0.13
C PHE A 56 1.22 -4.31 -0.82
N MET A 57 2.30 -5.08 -0.70
CA MET A 57 3.56 -4.77 -1.40
C MET A 57 3.40 -4.68 -2.92
N SER A 58 2.57 -5.55 -3.50
CA SER A 58 2.31 -5.54 -4.94
C SER A 58 1.60 -4.25 -5.38
N GLY A 59 0.74 -3.68 -4.53
CA GLY A 59 0.07 -2.41 -4.78
C GLY A 59 1.05 -1.26 -4.98
N HIS A 60 1.98 -1.08 -4.04
CA HIS A 60 3.02 -0.05 -4.16
C HIS A 60 3.86 -0.24 -5.43
N VAL A 61 4.27 -1.47 -5.73
CA VAL A 61 5.05 -1.76 -6.94
C VAL A 61 4.25 -1.42 -8.20
N SER A 62 2.95 -1.74 -8.22
CA SER A 62 2.06 -1.37 -9.33
C SER A 62 1.93 0.15 -9.49
N ALA A 63 1.78 0.89 -8.39
CA ALA A 63 1.76 2.36 -8.40
C ALA A 63 3.06 2.95 -8.98
N GLY A 64 4.21 2.45 -8.52
CA GLY A 64 5.50 2.93 -8.99
C GLY A 64 5.78 2.59 -10.47
N ILE A 65 5.35 1.43 -10.96
CA ILE A 65 5.45 1.09 -12.39
C ILE A 65 4.56 2.00 -13.24
N ALA A 66 3.35 2.29 -12.79
CA ALA A 66 2.46 3.22 -13.47
C ALA A 66 3.06 4.64 -13.54
N LEU A 67 3.70 5.10 -12.46
CA LEU A 67 4.42 6.37 -12.42
C LEU A 67 5.66 6.38 -13.32
N TYR A 68 6.42 5.28 -13.38
CA TYR A 68 7.52 5.13 -14.32
C TYR A 68 7.04 5.29 -15.77
N HIS A 69 5.94 4.63 -16.14
CA HIS A 69 5.35 4.76 -17.47
C HIS A 69 4.80 6.16 -17.76
N ALA A 70 4.41 6.91 -16.73
CA ALA A 70 4.04 8.32 -16.84
C ALA A 70 5.25 9.28 -16.90
N GLY A 71 6.48 8.78 -16.74
CA GLY A 71 7.71 9.57 -16.76
C GLY A 71 8.12 10.14 -15.39
N GLU A 72 7.42 9.79 -14.30
CA GLU A 72 7.66 10.30 -12.95
C GLU A 72 8.61 9.41 -12.15
N LEU A 73 9.88 9.36 -12.56
CA LEU A 73 10.88 8.42 -12.04
C LEU A 73 11.10 8.54 -10.52
N LYS A 74 11.14 9.77 -9.98
CA LYS A 74 11.34 9.97 -8.53
C LYS A 74 10.15 9.54 -7.69
N MET A 75 8.93 9.80 -8.17
CA MET A 75 7.73 9.31 -7.48
C MET A 75 7.71 7.78 -7.52
N ALA A 76 8.00 7.20 -8.69
CA ALA A 76 8.14 5.75 -8.83
C ALA A 76 9.16 5.16 -7.85
N ALA A 77 10.32 5.81 -7.66
CA ALA A 77 11.37 5.34 -6.75
C ALA A 77 10.88 5.16 -5.31
N SER A 78 10.07 6.10 -4.80
CA SER A 78 9.49 6.02 -3.44
C SER A 78 8.62 4.77 -3.30
N HIS A 79 7.69 4.58 -4.22
CA HIS A 79 6.76 3.44 -4.22
C HIS A 79 7.46 2.10 -4.34
N LEU A 80 8.51 2.01 -5.18
CA LEU A 80 9.32 0.79 -5.29
C LEU A 80 10.13 0.49 -4.02
N MET A 81 10.26 1.45 -3.09
CA MET A 81 10.91 1.25 -1.78
C MET A 81 9.92 0.82 -0.68
N HIS A 82 8.62 1.11 -0.79
CA HIS A 82 7.61 0.75 0.21
C HIS A 82 7.60 -0.75 0.59
N PRO A 83 7.81 -1.72 -0.34
CA PRO A 83 7.97 -3.12 0.02
C PRO A 83 9.05 -3.39 1.09
N VAL A 84 10.07 -2.54 1.16
CA VAL A 84 11.18 -2.63 2.11
C VAL A 84 10.92 -1.75 3.35
N SER A 85 10.51 -0.50 3.17
CA SER A 85 10.37 0.48 4.27
C SER A 85 9.11 0.28 5.13
N GLU A 86 8.05 -0.27 4.56
CA GLU A 86 6.72 -0.37 5.20
C GLU A 86 6.36 -1.79 5.60
N THR A 87 7.30 -2.72 5.51
CA THR A 87 7.14 -4.11 5.94
C THR A 87 7.87 -4.35 7.27
N PRO A 88 7.14 -4.39 8.41
CA PRO A 88 7.72 -4.69 9.71
C PRO A 88 8.42 -6.05 9.74
N ALA A 89 9.39 -6.21 10.65
CA ALA A 89 10.27 -7.38 10.69
C ALA A 89 9.52 -8.70 10.96
N ASP A 90 8.48 -8.67 11.80
CA ASP A 90 7.60 -9.79 12.11
C ASP A 90 6.74 -10.21 10.90
N GLU A 91 6.21 -9.25 10.15
CA GLU A 91 5.46 -9.51 8.91
C GLU A 91 6.35 -10.00 7.77
N ARG A 92 7.65 -9.68 7.82
CA ARG A 92 8.66 -10.14 6.86
C ARG A 92 8.98 -11.63 6.99
N ILE A 93 8.72 -12.26 8.14
CA ILE A 93 9.07 -13.67 8.38
C ILE A 93 8.40 -14.57 7.33
N GLY A 94 7.08 -14.46 7.18
CA GLY A 94 6.35 -15.29 6.21
C GLY A 94 6.71 -14.97 4.75
N LEU A 95 7.09 -13.72 4.45
CA LEU A 95 7.59 -13.34 3.13
C LEU A 95 8.97 -13.95 2.83
N ASN A 96 9.86 -13.97 3.83
CA ASN A 96 11.19 -14.58 3.71
C ASN A 96 11.08 -16.08 3.45
N ASP A 97 10.14 -16.77 4.10
CA ASP A 97 9.89 -18.20 3.92
C ASP A 97 9.49 -18.55 2.47
N ILE A 98 8.84 -17.62 1.77
CA ILE A 98 8.47 -17.78 0.35
C ILE A 98 9.48 -17.16 -0.63
N GLY A 99 10.56 -16.59 -0.11
CA GLY A 99 11.71 -16.11 -0.89
C GLY A 99 11.73 -14.61 -1.18
N PHE A 100 11.20 -13.77 -0.29
CA PHE A 100 11.35 -12.32 -0.41
C PHE A 100 12.82 -11.90 -0.53
N ASN A 101 13.10 -10.99 -1.44
CA ASN A 101 14.43 -10.43 -1.65
C ASN A 101 14.31 -8.91 -1.72
N LEU A 102 14.75 -8.24 -0.66
CA LEU A 102 14.71 -6.78 -0.55
C LEU A 102 15.65 -6.09 -1.56
N GLU A 103 16.76 -6.74 -1.94
CA GLU A 103 17.75 -6.15 -2.86
C GLU A 103 17.16 -5.84 -4.23
N ILE A 104 16.16 -6.61 -4.68
CA ILE A 104 15.46 -6.37 -5.95
C ILE A 104 14.79 -4.99 -5.93
N PHE A 105 14.09 -4.68 -4.84
CA PHE A 105 13.33 -3.43 -4.66
C PHE A 105 14.26 -2.24 -4.39
N GLU A 106 15.30 -2.43 -3.56
CA GLU A 106 16.33 -1.41 -3.32
C GLU A 106 17.05 -1.03 -4.62
N SER A 107 17.40 -2.01 -5.46
CA SER A 107 18.14 -1.79 -6.71
C SER A 107 17.32 -1.01 -7.73
N VAL A 108 16.05 -1.39 -7.93
CA VAL A 108 15.18 -0.66 -8.88
C VAL A 108 14.84 0.75 -8.37
N SER A 109 14.58 0.91 -7.07
CA SER A 109 14.34 2.22 -6.46
C SER A 109 15.57 3.14 -6.61
N ALA A 110 16.77 2.63 -6.32
CA ALA A 110 18.01 3.40 -6.47
C ALA A 110 18.25 3.83 -7.93
N ALA A 111 18.02 2.94 -8.89
CA ALA A 111 18.17 3.25 -10.32
C ALA A 111 17.14 4.29 -10.81
N LEU A 112 15.92 4.25 -10.28
CA LEU A 112 14.89 5.27 -10.55
C LEU A 112 15.31 6.64 -9.98
N GLU A 113 15.84 6.67 -8.76
CA GLU A 113 16.28 7.91 -8.10
C GLU A 113 17.47 8.55 -8.82
N THR A 114 18.40 7.75 -9.34
CA THR A 114 19.52 8.23 -10.16
C THR A 114 19.13 8.51 -11.61
N GLN A 115 17.87 8.27 -11.99
CA GLN A 115 17.32 8.45 -13.33
C GLN A 115 18.14 7.71 -14.40
N GLU A 116 18.45 6.45 -14.14
CA GLU A 116 19.12 5.59 -15.10
C GLU A 116 18.34 5.48 -16.43
N SER A 117 19.04 5.08 -17.49
CA SER A 117 18.40 4.90 -18.80
C SER A 117 17.33 3.79 -18.78
N ALA A 118 16.36 3.88 -19.70
CA ALA A 118 15.33 2.84 -19.86
C ALA A 118 15.93 1.44 -20.10
N ALA A 119 17.11 1.34 -20.73
CA ALA A 119 17.81 0.07 -20.94
C ALA A 119 18.25 -0.60 -19.63
N ILE A 120 18.43 0.17 -18.56
CA ILE A 120 18.73 -0.32 -17.21
C ILE A 120 17.43 -0.51 -16.41
N LEU A 121 16.50 0.45 -16.50
CA LEU A 121 15.29 0.44 -15.70
C LEU A 121 14.29 -0.66 -16.07
N LEU A 122 14.05 -0.89 -17.37
CA LEU A 122 13.03 -1.86 -17.81
C LEU A 122 13.31 -3.29 -17.29
N PRO A 123 14.53 -3.84 -17.38
CA PRO A 123 14.83 -5.15 -16.81
C PRO A 123 14.66 -5.21 -15.28
N LEU A 124 14.96 -4.12 -14.56
CA LEU A 124 14.83 -4.08 -13.10
C LEU A 124 13.36 -4.05 -12.67
N LEU A 125 12.53 -3.27 -13.36
CA LEU A 125 11.07 -3.24 -13.13
C LEU A 125 10.44 -4.60 -13.44
N GLU A 126 10.81 -5.20 -14.57
CA GLU A 126 10.32 -6.54 -14.95
C GLU A 126 10.74 -7.61 -13.92
N GLU A 127 11.95 -7.54 -13.37
CA GLU A 127 12.39 -8.46 -12.33
C GLU A 127 11.60 -8.27 -11.02
N ALA A 128 11.31 -7.02 -10.63
CA ALA A 128 10.48 -6.74 -9.45
C ALA A 128 9.07 -7.35 -9.59
N GLU A 129 8.41 -7.17 -10.73
CA GLU A 129 7.10 -7.77 -11.02
C GLU A 129 7.15 -9.30 -11.01
N LYS A 130 8.10 -9.89 -11.75
CA LYS A 130 8.27 -11.36 -11.79
C LYS A 130 8.57 -11.94 -10.42
N HIS A 131 9.29 -11.20 -9.57
CA HIS A 131 9.58 -11.64 -8.22
C HIS A 131 8.32 -11.74 -7.36
N LEU A 132 7.47 -10.71 -7.39
CA LEU A 132 6.19 -10.73 -6.69
C LEU A 132 5.27 -11.83 -7.24
N ASP A 133 5.25 -12.05 -8.55
CA ASP A 133 4.48 -13.11 -9.18
C ASP A 133 4.86 -14.51 -8.67
N ARG A 134 6.16 -14.81 -8.59
CA ARG A 134 6.69 -16.07 -8.03
C ARG A 134 6.35 -16.22 -6.55
N MET A 135 6.41 -15.14 -5.78
CA MET A 135 6.03 -15.17 -4.36
C MET A 135 4.53 -15.44 -4.20
N ARG A 136 3.69 -14.88 -5.06
CA ARG A 136 2.24 -15.00 -4.99
C ARG A 136 1.76 -16.44 -5.21
N GLU A 137 2.42 -17.16 -6.11
CA GLU A 137 2.16 -18.61 -6.33
C GLU A 137 2.37 -19.44 -5.05
N LYS A 138 3.32 -19.04 -4.20
CA LYS A 138 3.63 -19.71 -2.94
C LYS A 138 2.78 -19.22 -1.76
N ALA A 139 2.46 -17.93 -1.73
CA ALA A 139 1.69 -17.32 -0.65
C ALA A 139 0.26 -17.87 -0.59
N GLY A 140 -0.35 -18.15 -1.75
CA GLY A 140 -1.74 -18.59 -1.83
C GLY A 140 -2.71 -17.52 -1.30
N GLY A 141 -3.62 -17.92 -0.42
CA GLY A 141 -4.64 -17.04 0.16
C GLY A 141 -5.97 -17.06 -0.60
N ASP A 142 -7.01 -16.57 0.07
CA ASP A 142 -8.34 -16.43 -0.51
C ASP A 142 -8.38 -15.15 -1.36
N PRO A 143 -8.57 -15.26 -2.70
CA PRO A 143 -8.59 -14.10 -3.58
C PRO A 143 -9.69 -13.10 -3.22
N ILE A 144 -10.83 -13.53 -2.66
CA ILE A 144 -11.90 -12.61 -2.25
C ILE A 144 -11.47 -11.78 -1.04
N LYS A 145 -10.78 -12.39 -0.06
CA LYS A 145 -10.23 -11.65 1.09
C LYS A 145 -9.14 -10.67 0.66
N ILE A 146 -8.30 -11.05 -0.30
CA ILE A 146 -7.26 -10.16 -0.83
C ILE A 146 -7.89 -8.96 -1.55
N ILE A 147 -8.88 -9.19 -2.43
CA ILE A 147 -9.60 -8.13 -3.14
C ILE A 147 -10.25 -7.18 -2.13
N ARG A 148 -10.95 -7.72 -1.12
CA ARG A 148 -11.60 -6.92 -0.08
C ARG A 148 -10.59 -6.03 0.65
N PHE A 149 -9.51 -6.63 1.14
CA PHE A 149 -8.43 -5.91 1.82
C PHE A 149 -7.88 -4.77 0.96
N LEU A 150 -7.50 -5.05 -0.29
CA LEU A 150 -6.92 -4.02 -1.18
C LEU A 150 -7.90 -2.88 -1.48
N LEU A 151 -9.19 -3.19 -1.68
CA LEU A 151 -10.19 -2.15 -1.94
C LEU A 151 -10.45 -1.31 -0.68
N GLU A 152 -10.51 -1.91 0.50
CA GLU A 152 -10.64 -1.18 1.77
C GLU A 152 -9.41 -0.28 2.01
N THR A 153 -8.20 -0.82 1.84
CA THR A 153 -6.95 -0.04 1.93
C THR A 153 -6.90 1.09 0.90
N SER A 154 -7.39 0.87 -0.33
CA SER A 154 -7.45 1.95 -1.33
C SER A 154 -8.34 3.12 -0.91
N VAL A 155 -9.42 2.86 -0.16
CA VAL A 155 -10.27 3.92 0.40
C VAL A 155 -9.54 4.66 1.51
N GLU A 156 -8.84 3.93 2.37
CA GLU A 156 -8.05 4.49 3.47
C GLU A 156 -6.98 5.44 2.93
N GLU A 157 -6.12 4.97 2.02
CA GLU A 157 -5.03 5.81 1.48
C GLU A 157 -5.55 6.96 0.63
N TYR A 158 -6.60 6.75 -0.18
CA TYR A 158 -7.17 7.86 -0.94
C TYR A 158 -7.74 8.96 -0.01
N SER A 159 -8.33 8.57 1.12
CA SER A 159 -8.85 9.52 2.10
C SER A 159 -7.75 10.25 2.88
N VAL A 160 -6.54 9.67 2.95
CA VAL A 160 -5.35 10.38 3.44
C VAL A 160 -4.79 11.31 2.37
N GLY A 161 -4.76 10.84 1.12
CA GLY A 161 -4.25 11.57 -0.03
C GLY A 161 -5.14 12.72 -0.48
N VAL A 162 -6.45 12.66 -0.24
CA VAL A 162 -7.43 13.66 -0.65
C VAL A 162 -8.32 14.07 0.51
N ARG A 163 -8.26 15.35 0.90
CA ARG A 163 -9.13 15.94 1.93
C ARG A 163 -9.65 17.29 1.49
N ASP A 164 -10.91 17.58 1.80
CA ASP A 164 -11.58 18.86 1.48
C ASP A 164 -11.42 19.30 0.01
N GLY A 165 -11.50 18.33 -0.91
CA GLY A 165 -11.37 18.56 -2.36
C GLY A 165 -9.96 18.91 -2.83
N LYS A 166 -8.93 18.61 -2.03
CA LYS A 166 -7.53 18.89 -2.34
C LYS A 166 -6.66 17.66 -2.13
N LEU A 167 -5.59 17.59 -2.91
CA LEU A 167 -4.53 16.61 -2.71
C LEU A 167 -3.70 17.03 -1.48
N THR A 168 -3.78 16.25 -0.39
CA THR A 168 -3.05 16.48 0.86
C THR A 168 -1.83 15.58 1.01
N ASP A 169 -1.87 14.38 0.44
CA ASP A 169 -0.72 13.49 0.35
C ASP A 169 -0.68 12.84 -1.04
N VAL A 170 0.39 13.11 -1.79
CA VAL A 170 0.52 12.61 -3.16
C VAL A 170 0.87 11.11 -3.15
N GLY A 171 1.64 10.66 -2.16
CA GLY A 171 2.05 9.25 -2.05
C GLY A 171 0.85 8.36 -1.80
N GLU A 172 0.01 8.72 -0.82
CA GLU A 172 -1.17 7.92 -0.46
C GLU A 172 -2.23 7.91 -1.57
N TYR A 173 -2.38 9.03 -2.29
CA TYR A 173 -3.21 9.08 -3.51
C TYR A 173 -2.71 8.10 -4.59
N GLN A 174 -1.39 7.95 -4.72
CA GLN A 174 -0.74 7.06 -5.69
C GLN A 174 -0.80 5.59 -5.25
N ASP A 175 -0.64 5.31 -3.97
CA ASP A 175 -0.74 3.95 -3.41
C ASP A 175 -2.14 3.38 -3.58
N ALA A 176 -3.16 4.20 -3.28
CA ALA A 176 -4.54 3.84 -3.53
C ALA A 176 -4.81 3.41 -4.99
N PHE A 177 -4.17 4.07 -5.97
CA PHE A 177 -4.26 3.67 -7.39
C PHE A 177 -3.67 2.28 -7.62
N GLY A 178 -2.48 2.02 -7.08
CA GLY A 178 -1.81 0.72 -7.19
C GLY A 178 -2.63 -0.42 -6.58
N PHE A 179 -3.27 -0.19 -5.43
CA PHE A 179 -4.13 -1.20 -4.79
C PHE A 179 -5.34 -1.58 -5.63
N VAL A 180 -5.97 -0.62 -6.32
CA VAL A 180 -7.08 -0.89 -7.25
C VAL A 180 -6.62 -1.78 -8.41
N LEU A 181 -5.44 -1.51 -8.98
CA LEU A 181 -4.89 -2.32 -10.08
C LEU A 181 -4.66 -3.77 -9.64
N VAL A 182 -4.03 -3.96 -8.48
CA VAL A 182 -3.73 -5.29 -7.95
C VAL A 182 -5.02 -6.03 -7.56
N ALA A 183 -6.03 -5.34 -7.01
CA ALA A 183 -7.33 -5.94 -6.74
C ALA A 183 -7.97 -6.50 -8.03
N ALA A 184 -7.88 -5.76 -9.14
CA ALA A 184 -8.37 -6.25 -10.43
C ALA A 184 -7.59 -7.49 -10.92
N GLU A 185 -6.28 -7.56 -10.69
CA GLU A 185 -5.49 -8.76 -11.01
C GLU A 185 -5.90 -9.99 -10.21
N HIS A 186 -6.18 -9.82 -8.91
CA HIS A 186 -6.73 -10.91 -8.10
C HIS A 186 -8.11 -11.34 -8.59
N ALA A 187 -8.96 -10.39 -8.98
CA ALA A 187 -10.27 -10.68 -9.58
C ALA A 187 -10.14 -11.48 -10.89
N ARG A 188 -9.13 -11.21 -11.74
CA ARG A 188 -8.86 -11.97 -12.98
C ARG A 188 -8.57 -13.47 -12.73
N ARG A 189 -8.20 -13.85 -11.51
CA ARG A 189 -7.89 -15.24 -11.12
C ARG A 189 -9.10 -16.01 -10.59
N LEU A 190 -10.22 -15.34 -10.32
CA LEU A 190 -11.47 -15.98 -9.87
C LEU A 190 -12.10 -16.86 -10.97
N PRO A 191 -13.01 -17.79 -10.64
CA PRO A 191 -13.76 -18.55 -11.64
C PRO A 191 -14.50 -17.64 -12.64
N LYS A 192 -14.63 -18.11 -13.90
CA LYS A 192 -15.17 -17.31 -15.02
C LYS A 192 -16.52 -16.65 -14.73
N THR A 193 -17.39 -17.32 -13.95
CA THR A 193 -18.75 -16.85 -13.64
C THR A 193 -18.80 -15.51 -12.92
N SER A 194 -17.79 -15.18 -12.09
CA SER A 194 -17.74 -13.94 -11.31
C SER A 194 -16.65 -12.98 -11.79
N ARG A 195 -15.71 -13.47 -12.62
CA ARG A 195 -14.50 -12.77 -13.04
C ARG A 195 -14.77 -11.50 -13.86
N GLU A 196 -15.50 -11.63 -14.98
CA GLU A 196 -15.58 -10.58 -15.99
C GLU A 196 -16.25 -9.32 -15.45
N ARG A 197 -17.39 -9.48 -14.75
CA ARG A 197 -18.09 -8.38 -14.07
C ARG A 197 -17.21 -7.72 -13.02
N LEU A 198 -16.67 -8.49 -12.08
CA LEU A 198 -15.92 -7.92 -10.96
C LEU A 198 -14.66 -7.18 -11.43
N VAL A 199 -13.95 -7.72 -12.41
CA VAL A 199 -12.79 -7.04 -13.02
C VAL A 199 -13.21 -5.71 -13.64
N ALA A 200 -14.32 -5.65 -14.36
CA ALA A 200 -14.80 -4.41 -14.96
C ALA A 200 -15.21 -3.38 -13.89
N GLU A 201 -15.90 -3.81 -12.84
CA GLU A 201 -16.32 -2.94 -11.73
C GLU A 201 -15.11 -2.38 -10.97
N ILE A 202 -14.13 -3.22 -10.61
CA ILE A 202 -12.90 -2.73 -9.96
C ILE A 202 -12.14 -1.78 -10.87
N LEU A 203 -11.97 -2.11 -12.17
CA LEU A 203 -11.21 -1.25 -13.09
C LEU A 203 -11.89 0.10 -13.34
N SER A 204 -13.21 0.21 -13.19
CA SER A 204 -13.90 1.51 -13.28
C SER A 204 -13.53 2.49 -12.16
N LEU A 205 -12.98 2.01 -11.04
CA LEU A 205 -12.46 2.90 -9.99
C LEU A 205 -11.33 3.80 -10.51
N GLN A 206 -10.58 3.37 -11.52
CA GLN A 206 -9.53 4.19 -12.14
C GLN A 206 -10.06 5.49 -12.74
N ASP A 207 -11.34 5.56 -13.11
CA ASP A 207 -11.94 6.78 -13.66
C ASP A 207 -11.96 7.93 -12.62
N TYR A 208 -11.80 7.62 -11.33
CA TYR A 208 -11.65 8.62 -10.27
C TYR A 208 -10.23 9.22 -10.19
N TRP A 209 -9.24 8.56 -10.78
CA TRP A 209 -7.89 9.07 -10.99
C TRP A 209 -7.80 9.72 -12.37
N LEU A 210 -8.18 10.99 -12.45
CA LEU A 210 -8.38 11.73 -13.71
C LEU A 210 -7.18 11.73 -14.66
N GLN A 211 -5.97 11.54 -14.13
CA GLN A 211 -4.72 11.42 -14.88
C GLN A 211 -3.89 10.22 -14.42
N GLY A 212 -4.56 9.12 -14.06
CA GLY A 212 -3.92 7.97 -13.41
C GLY A 212 -3.25 8.40 -12.09
N PRO A 213 -2.06 7.86 -11.76
CA PRO A 213 -1.39 8.18 -10.50
C PRO A 213 -0.80 9.59 -10.46
N LEU A 214 -0.87 10.38 -11.54
CA LEU A 214 -0.36 11.74 -11.55
C LEU A 214 -1.19 12.65 -10.63
N PRO A 215 -0.54 13.56 -9.88
CA PRO A 215 -1.25 14.52 -9.05
C PRO A 215 -2.12 15.44 -9.91
N VAL A 216 -3.29 15.80 -9.39
CA VAL A 216 -4.23 16.72 -10.03
C VAL A 216 -4.62 17.84 -9.08
N GLU A 217 -4.93 19.02 -9.63
CA GLU A 217 -5.32 20.18 -8.82
C GLU A 217 -6.67 19.99 -8.13
N THR A 218 -7.61 19.30 -8.80
CA THR A 218 -8.96 19.03 -8.30
C THR A 218 -9.19 17.52 -8.35
N PRO A 219 -8.78 16.76 -7.32
CA PRO A 219 -9.02 15.33 -7.26
C PRO A 219 -10.52 15.02 -7.07
N THR A 220 -10.91 13.81 -7.44
CA THR A 220 -12.24 13.30 -7.10
C THR A 220 -12.42 13.29 -5.57
N PRO A 221 -13.58 13.65 -5.02
CA PRO A 221 -13.83 13.50 -3.58
C PRO A 221 -13.69 12.06 -3.09
N ALA A 222 -13.04 11.85 -1.95
CA ALA A 222 -12.82 10.52 -1.36
C ALA A 222 -14.12 9.74 -1.11
N GLU A 223 -15.22 10.44 -0.79
CA GLU A 223 -16.55 9.85 -0.61
C GLU A 223 -17.03 9.08 -1.85
N ASN A 224 -16.69 9.52 -3.06
CA ASN A 224 -17.11 8.86 -4.30
C ASN A 224 -16.43 7.48 -4.45
N ILE A 225 -15.16 7.39 -4.10
CA ILE A 225 -14.40 6.14 -4.13
C ILE A 225 -14.91 5.20 -3.05
N ALA A 226 -15.10 5.70 -1.82
CA ALA A 226 -15.66 4.92 -0.71
C ALA A 226 -17.04 4.33 -1.04
N LEU A 227 -17.94 5.13 -1.64
CA LEU A 227 -19.25 4.66 -2.07
C LEU A 227 -19.15 3.55 -3.13
N THR A 228 -18.29 3.73 -4.13
CA THR A 228 -18.13 2.75 -5.23
C THR A 228 -17.49 1.46 -4.73
N VAL A 229 -16.46 1.56 -3.89
CA VAL A 229 -15.86 0.40 -3.23
C VAL A 229 -16.89 -0.35 -2.40
N ASN A 230 -17.70 0.33 -1.59
CA ASN A 230 -18.77 -0.32 -0.80
C ASN A 230 -19.79 -1.06 -1.70
N LEU A 231 -20.15 -0.48 -2.84
CA LEU A 231 -21.02 -1.13 -3.82
C LEU A 231 -20.40 -2.41 -4.39
N ILE A 232 -19.10 -2.39 -4.74
CA ILE A 232 -18.38 -3.57 -5.22
C ILE A 232 -18.32 -4.63 -4.11
N LEU A 233 -17.91 -4.25 -2.90
CA LEU A 233 -17.74 -5.15 -1.76
C LEU A 233 -19.05 -5.79 -1.28
N SER A 234 -20.20 -5.16 -1.52
CA SER A 234 -21.53 -5.71 -1.21
C SER A 234 -21.93 -6.89 -2.12
N GLN A 235 -21.18 -7.11 -3.20
CA GLN A 235 -21.44 -8.15 -4.21
C GLN A 235 -20.46 -9.34 -4.12
N LEU A 236 -19.45 -9.25 -3.24
CA LEU A 236 -18.45 -10.30 -2.97
C LEU A 236 -18.93 -11.27 -1.88
#